data_AF-A0A7X9MRU3-F1
#
_entry.id   AF-A0A7X9MRU3-F1
#
_cell.length_a   1.000
_cell.length_b   1.000
_cell.length_c   1.000
_cell.angle_alpha   90.00
_cell.angle_beta   90.00
_cell.angle_gamma   90.00
#
_symmetry.space_group_name_H-M   'P 1'
#
loop_
_entity.id
_entity.type
_entity.pdbx_description
1 polymer ?
#
loop_
_entity_poly.entity_id
_entity_poly.type
_entity_poly.pdbx_seq_one_letter_code
_entity_poly.pdbx_strand_id
1 'polypeptide(L)'
;MKKRYLALTIVIISVVTILIIFFPNMISQVKAPSKEKAEENQQSDSKGSAYEPVEKQVDYMITFDEDIYKLVEDDQSDTLTTKVPLEEKYPEVSLKIEQINDQSPEELLPILEMQMGVDYTSPKETEKVIDPVVGYWLHAISHDSAGLTNWDSPVGDIYIIDNGVGGSFVITQKYFLEAAEGHGSNFRSILETFQIVEK
;
A
#
# COMPACT_ATOMS: atom_id res chain seq x y z
N MET A 1 36.86 -18.88 -36.77
CA MET A 1 36.66 -17.57 -36.11
C MET A 1 35.41 -17.67 -35.23
N LYS A 2 35.43 -17.11 -34.02
CA LYS A 2 34.29 -17.15 -33.08
C LYS A 2 33.37 -15.94 -33.30
N LYS A 3 32.06 -16.15 -33.35
CA LYS A 3 31.07 -15.18 -32.86
C LYS A 3 30.04 -15.95 -32.02
N ARG A 4 30.26 -15.99 -30.71
CA ARG A 4 29.25 -16.40 -29.74
C ARG A 4 28.46 -15.16 -29.40
N TYR A 5 27.20 -15.09 -29.81
CA TYR A 5 26.30 -14.07 -29.31
C TYR A 5 25.92 -14.45 -27.88
N LEU A 6 26.39 -13.65 -26.92
CA LEU A 6 26.00 -13.76 -25.53
C LEU A 6 24.56 -13.23 -25.43
N ALA A 7 23.58 -14.12 -25.31
CA ALA A 7 22.21 -13.70 -25.01
C ALA A 7 22.20 -13.13 -23.59
N LEU A 8 22.17 -11.80 -23.48
CA LEU A 8 22.05 -11.10 -22.21
C LEU A 8 20.58 -11.16 -21.79
N THR A 9 20.19 -12.23 -21.09
CA THR A 9 18.91 -12.28 -20.38
C THR A 9 18.94 -11.23 -19.27
N ILE A 10 18.43 -10.04 -19.56
CA ILE A 10 18.13 -9.02 -18.57
C ILE A 10 16.92 -9.55 -17.79
N VAL A 11 17.19 -10.20 -16.65
CA VAL A 11 16.16 -10.42 -15.65
C VAL A 11 15.91 -9.06 -15.02
N ILE A 12 14.83 -8.39 -15.45
CA ILE A 12 14.31 -7.22 -14.74
C ILE A 12 13.66 -7.77 -13.47
N ILE A 13 14.48 -7.90 -12.42
CA ILE A 13 13.94 -8.04 -11.07
C ILE A 13 13.39 -6.65 -10.73
N SER A 14 12.09 -6.48 -10.88
CA SER A 14 11.35 -5.30 -10.44
C SER A 14 11.30 -5.29 -8.91
N VAL A 15 12.44 -4.94 -8.29
CA VAL A 15 12.51 -4.60 -6.86
C VAL A 15 11.86 -3.23 -6.68
N VAL A 16 10.53 -3.20 -6.69
CA VAL A 16 9.73 -2.06 -6.22
C VAL A 16 9.32 -2.35 -4.78
N THR A 17 10.33 -2.43 -3.93
CA THR A 17 10.24 -2.32 -2.48
C THR A 17 11.31 -1.33 -2.05
N ILE A 18 11.08 -0.61 -0.94
CA ILE A 18 11.83 0.56 -0.47
C ILE A 18 11.42 1.89 -1.14
N LEU A 19 10.25 2.40 -0.74
CA LEU A 19 10.02 3.86 -0.62
C LEU A 19 9.15 4.26 0.59
N ILE A 20 8.96 3.38 1.57
CA ILE A 20 8.22 3.65 2.83
C ILE A 20 9.16 3.80 4.04
N ILE A 21 10.45 3.43 3.95
CA ILE A 21 11.42 3.58 5.04
C ILE A 21 12.31 4.80 4.80
N PHE A 22 12.43 5.67 5.83
CA PHE A 22 13.15 6.96 5.89
C PHE A 22 12.43 8.23 5.40
N PHE A 23 11.31 8.57 6.08
CA PHE A 23 11.14 9.94 6.56
C PHE A 23 11.46 10.03 8.06
N PRO A 24 12.73 10.22 8.47
CA PRO A 24 13.03 10.53 9.86
C PRO A 24 12.45 11.91 10.18
N ASN A 25 11.60 11.95 11.22
CA ASN A 25 10.98 13.13 11.83
C ASN A 25 11.75 14.45 11.59
N MET A 26 11.38 15.22 10.56
CA MET A 26 11.95 16.56 10.33
C MET A 26 11.05 17.67 10.89
N ILE A 27 10.74 17.56 12.19
CA ILE A 27 10.33 18.72 12.97
C ILE A 27 11.57 19.61 13.17
N SER A 28 11.89 20.43 12.16
CA SER A 28 12.81 21.55 12.37
C SER A 28 12.15 22.59 13.27
N GLN A 29 12.35 22.43 14.58
CA GLN A 29 12.02 23.48 15.54
C GLN A 29 12.87 24.73 15.28
N VAL A 30 12.25 25.74 14.66
CA VAL A 30 12.78 27.11 14.64
C VAL A 30 12.01 27.94 15.67
N LYS A 31 12.38 27.79 16.95
CA LYS A 31 11.94 28.71 18.01
C LYS A 31 13.07 29.71 18.28
N ALA A 32 12.93 30.92 17.76
CA ALA A 32 13.89 32.00 17.99
C ALA A 32 13.86 32.47 19.47
N PRO A 33 15.00 32.92 20.04
CA PRO A 33 15.13 33.13 21.48
C PRO A 33 14.64 34.52 21.95
N SER A 34 14.09 34.55 23.17
CA SER A 34 13.99 35.75 24.01
C SER A 34 14.49 35.42 25.42
N LYS A 35 14.93 36.44 26.17
CA LYS A 35 16.01 36.34 27.18
C LYS A 35 15.56 36.28 28.64
N GLU A 36 16.52 35.90 29.50
CA GLU A 36 16.63 36.16 30.96
C GLU A 36 15.64 35.41 31.89
N LYS A 37 16.03 34.91 33.09
CA LYS A 37 17.33 34.85 33.81
C LYS A 37 17.21 33.89 35.02
N ALA A 38 18.30 33.23 35.46
CA ALA A 38 18.56 32.70 36.82
C ALA A 38 17.53 31.73 37.47
N GLU A 39 17.76 30.93 38.52
CA GLU A 39 18.87 30.16 39.16
C GLU A 39 18.14 29.25 40.22
N GLU A 40 18.58 28.10 40.75
CA GLU A 40 19.80 27.28 40.73
C GLU A 40 19.45 25.81 41.18
N ASN A 41 20.24 24.78 40.82
CA ASN A 41 20.31 23.38 41.34
C ASN A 41 19.03 22.52 41.51
N GLN A 42 19.03 21.33 40.89
CA GLN A 42 19.45 20.07 41.57
C GLN A 42 19.52 18.88 40.60
N GLN A 43 20.50 17.99 40.83
CA GLN A 43 20.71 16.78 40.06
C GLN A 43 19.76 15.67 40.50
N SER A 44 19.04 15.05 39.56
CA SER A 44 18.37 13.77 39.79
C SER A 44 18.59 12.84 38.60
N ASP A 45 19.48 11.87 38.78
CA ASP A 45 19.63 10.76 37.86
C ASP A 45 18.35 9.91 37.88
N SER A 46 17.57 9.97 36.81
CA SER A 46 16.59 8.93 36.49
C SER A 46 16.86 8.44 35.08
N LYS A 47 17.18 7.15 34.96
CA LYS A 47 17.49 6.51 33.69
C LYS A 47 16.23 6.58 32.83
N GLY A 48 16.31 7.32 31.72
CA GLY A 48 15.31 7.22 30.67
C GLY A 48 15.30 5.80 30.15
N SER A 49 14.27 5.02 30.52
CA SER A 49 13.89 3.87 29.73
C SER A 49 13.46 4.45 28.38
N ALA A 50 14.22 4.17 27.32
CA ALA A 50 13.71 4.35 25.99
C ALA A 50 12.48 3.45 25.88
N TYR A 51 11.30 4.05 25.81
CA TYR A 51 10.12 3.35 25.35
C TYR A 51 10.35 3.15 23.86
N GLU A 52 10.82 1.97 23.47
CA GLU A 52 10.62 1.53 22.09
C GLU A 52 9.09 1.49 21.89
N PRO A 53 8.55 2.22 20.91
CA PRO A 53 7.12 2.16 20.63
C PRO A 53 6.81 0.72 20.24
N VAL A 54 5.96 0.07 21.03
CA VAL A 54 5.43 -1.24 20.68
C VAL A 54 4.60 -1.03 19.42
N GLU A 55 5.03 -1.64 18.29
CA GLU A 55 4.26 -1.62 17.06
C GLU A 55 2.85 -2.13 17.35
N LYS A 56 1.86 -1.26 17.20
CA LYS A 56 0.46 -1.62 17.39
C LYS A 56 -0.07 -2.19 16.09
N GLN A 57 0.22 -3.47 15.88
CA GLN A 57 -0.39 -4.25 14.83
C GLN A 57 -1.70 -4.88 15.34
N VAL A 58 -2.74 -4.85 14.51
CA VAL A 58 -4.03 -5.51 14.75
C VAL A 58 -4.32 -6.50 13.64
N ASP A 59 -4.98 -7.60 13.98
CA ASP A 59 -5.32 -8.63 13.02
C ASP A 59 -6.58 -8.24 12.23
N TYR A 60 -6.85 -8.95 11.14
CA TYR A 60 -8.04 -8.74 10.34
C TYR A 60 -8.58 -10.09 9.82
N MET A 61 -9.81 -10.07 9.33
CA MET A 61 -10.49 -11.21 8.73
C MET A 61 -11.11 -10.80 7.39
N ILE A 62 -11.02 -11.69 6.41
CA ILE A 62 -11.68 -11.60 5.10
C ILE A 62 -12.26 -12.98 4.73
N THR A 63 -13.24 -13.00 3.84
CA THR A 63 -13.77 -14.23 3.22
C THR A 63 -13.53 -14.17 1.72
N PHE A 64 -12.98 -15.23 1.14
CA PHE A 64 -12.72 -15.34 -0.30
C PHE A 64 -12.99 -16.76 -0.81
N ASP A 65 -13.11 -16.91 -2.13
CA ASP A 65 -13.27 -18.22 -2.78
C ASP A 65 -11.90 -18.92 -2.92
N GLU A 66 -11.66 -19.93 -2.09
CA GLU A 66 -10.44 -20.75 -2.09
C GLU A 66 -10.28 -21.64 -3.33
N ASP A 67 -11.31 -21.86 -4.16
CA ASP A 67 -11.16 -22.57 -5.43
C ASP A 67 -10.61 -21.67 -6.54
N ILE A 68 -10.89 -20.37 -6.47
CA ILE A 68 -10.40 -19.35 -7.43
C ILE A 68 -9.06 -18.75 -6.99
N TYR A 69 -8.92 -18.43 -5.70
CA TYR A 69 -7.79 -17.68 -5.15
C TYR A 69 -6.94 -18.50 -4.18
N LYS A 70 -5.75 -18.00 -3.89
CA LYS A 70 -4.85 -18.46 -2.82
C LYS A 70 -4.28 -17.25 -2.10
N LEU A 71 -4.07 -17.41 -0.79
CA LEU A 71 -3.31 -16.45 0.01
C LEU A 71 -1.81 -16.74 -0.11
N VAL A 72 -1.01 -15.68 -0.18
CA VAL A 72 0.44 -15.71 -0.09
C VAL A 72 0.83 -14.68 0.97
N GLU A 73 1.27 -15.17 2.12
CA GLU A 73 1.69 -14.37 3.28
C GLU A 73 3.19 -14.06 3.17
N ASP A 74 3.59 -12.82 3.47
CA ASP A 74 4.99 -12.41 3.68
C ASP A 74 5.14 -11.58 4.97
N ASP A 75 6.38 -11.25 5.36
CA ASP A 75 6.68 -10.56 6.64
C ASP A 75 6.03 -9.16 6.76
N GLN A 76 5.50 -8.58 5.67
CA GLN A 76 4.97 -7.21 5.62
C GLN A 76 3.57 -7.11 5.00
N SER A 77 3.08 -8.15 4.32
CA SER A 77 1.84 -8.11 3.56
C SER A 77 1.22 -9.48 3.28
N ASP A 78 -0.08 -9.47 3.07
CA ASP A 78 -0.85 -10.62 2.63
C ASP A 78 -1.38 -10.38 1.21
N THR A 79 -1.10 -11.31 0.28
CA THR A 79 -1.52 -11.19 -1.12
C THR A 79 -2.44 -12.34 -1.52
N LEU A 80 -3.71 -12.02 -1.79
CA LEU A 80 -4.60 -12.88 -2.55
C LEU A 80 -4.28 -12.78 -4.04
N THR A 81 -4.04 -13.91 -4.69
CA THR A 81 -3.87 -13.99 -6.15
C THR A 81 -4.52 -15.25 -6.71
N THR A 82 -4.58 -15.38 -8.02
CA THR A 82 -5.20 -16.53 -8.70
C THR A 82 -4.51 -17.84 -8.33
N LYS A 83 -5.32 -18.87 -8.03
CA LYS A 83 -4.83 -20.20 -7.66
C LYS A 83 -4.07 -20.84 -8.83
N VAL A 84 -4.69 -20.80 -10.01
CA VAL A 84 -4.08 -21.09 -11.31
C VAL A 84 -3.51 -19.78 -11.88
N PRO A 85 -2.18 -19.67 -12.08
CA PRO A 85 -1.58 -18.46 -12.65
C PRO A 85 -2.12 -18.13 -14.05
N LEU A 86 -2.25 -16.84 -14.35
CA LEU A 86 -2.58 -16.35 -15.68
C LEU A 86 -1.41 -16.57 -16.66
N GLU A 87 -1.70 -16.59 -17.97
CA GLU A 87 -0.65 -16.51 -19.00
C GLU A 87 0.09 -15.17 -18.92
N GLU A 88 1.40 -15.15 -19.19
CA GLU A 88 2.28 -13.96 -19.12
C GLU A 88 1.82 -12.74 -19.94
N LYS A 89 0.89 -12.92 -20.88
CA LYS A 89 0.30 -11.85 -21.70
C LYS A 89 -0.76 -11.03 -20.96
N TYR A 90 -1.32 -11.54 -19.86
CA TYR A 90 -2.33 -10.85 -19.07
C TYR A 90 -1.68 -10.04 -17.94
N PRO A 91 -2.19 -8.84 -17.61
CA PRO A 91 -1.76 -8.11 -16.43
C PRO A 91 -1.99 -8.86 -15.12
N GLU A 92 -1.35 -8.36 -14.07
CA GLU A 92 -1.47 -8.88 -12.70
C GLU A 92 -2.94 -8.88 -12.22
N VAL A 93 -3.33 -9.96 -11.53
CA VAL A 93 -4.59 -10.06 -10.79
C VAL A 93 -4.27 -10.40 -9.34
N SER A 94 -4.44 -9.42 -8.45
CA SER A 94 -4.10 -9.53 -7.03
C SER A 94 -4.92 -8.58 -6.15
N LEU A 95 -5.12 -8.96 -4.90
CA LEU A 95 -5.54 -8.07 -3.80
C LEU A 95 -4.47 -8.23 -2.72
N LYS A 96 -3.73 -7.16 -2.44
CA LYS A 96 -2.67 -7.10 -1.43
C LYS A 96 -3.12 -6.25 -0.25
N ILE A 97 -2.92 -6.73 0.97
CA ILE A 97 -3.23 -6.06 2.23
C ILE A 97 -1.91 -5.78 2.96
N GLU A 98 -1.66 -4.50 3.28
CA GLU A 98 -0.50 -4.03 4.02
C GLU A 98 -0.96 -3.25 5.26
N GLN A 99 -0.32 -3.49 6.41
CA GLN A 99 -0.51 -2.66 7.60
C GLN A 99 0.66 -1.69 7.77
N ILE A 100 0.36 -0.40 7.73
CA ILE A 100 1.34 0.68 7.89
C ILE A 100 1.21 1.27 9.29
N ASN A 101 2.25 1.11 10.10
CA ASN A 101 2.31 1.66 11.46
C ASN A 101 2.58 3.17 11.45
N ASP A 102 2.09 3.87 12.47
CA ASP A 102 2.37 5.29 12.76
C ASP A 102 2.06 6.29 11.61
N GLN A 103 1.23 5.91 10.64
CA GLN A 103 0.73 6.81 9.59
C GLN A 103 -0.79 6.66 9.42
N SER A 104 -1.51 7.76 9.60
CA SER A 104 -2.96 7.83 9.40
C SER A 104 -3.34 7.81 7.90
N PRO A 105 -4.62 7.50 7.57
CA PRO A 105 -5.07 7.51 6.18
C PRO A 105 -4.89 8.88 5.50
N GLU A 106 -5.09 9.97 6.23
CA GLU A 106 -4.83 11.36 5.81
C GLU A 106 -3.36 11.62 5.43
N GLU A 107 -2.40 10.97 6.10
CA GLU A 107 -0.96 11.15 5.85
C GLU A 107 -0.47 10.28 4.70
N LEU A 108 -1.05 9.08 4.52
CA LEU A 108 -0.73 8.18 3.42
C LEU A 108 -1.36 8.60 2.10
N LEU A 109 -2.56 9.20 2.13
CA LEU A 109 -3.31 9.62 0.95
C LEU A 109 -2.43 10.37 -0.08
N PRO A 110 -1.76 11.50 0.22
CA PRO A 110 -0.96 12.24 -0.75
C PRO A 110 0.26 11.47 -1.27
N ILE A 111 0.75 10.47 -0.52
CA ILE A 111 1.89 9.62 -0.91
C ILE A 111 1.42 8.59 -1.94
N LEU A 112 0.34 7.86 -1.62
CA LEU A 112 -0.25 6.85 -2.51
C LEU A 112 -0.87 7.48 -3.76
N GLU A 113 -1.44 8.67 -3.63
CA GLU A 113 -1.87 9.52 -4.74
C GLU A 113 -0.75 9.92 -5.71
N MET A 114 0.49 10.04 -5.22
CA MET A 114 1.66 10.34 -6.06
C MET A 114 2.17 9.06 -6.72
N GLN A 115 2.27 7.97 -5.95
CA GLN A 115 2.68 6.66 -6.43
C GLN A 115 1.75 6.15 -7.56
N MET A 116 0.43 6.22 -7.37
CA MET A 116 -0.54 5.83 -8.40
C MET A 116 -0.40 6.68 -9.69
N GLY A 117 -0.03 7.95 -9.58
CA GLY A 117 0.27 8.81 -10.75
C GLY A 117 1.62 8.54 -11.43
N VAL A 118 2.46 7.66 -10.86
CA VAL A 118 3.67 7.12 -11.49
C VAL A 118 3.38 5.75 -12.11
N ASP A 119 2.58 4.92 -11.43
CA ASP A 119 2.27 3.54 -11.85
C ASP A 119 1.20 3.47 -12.96
N TYR A 120 0.34 4.48 -13.08
CA TYR A 120 -0.77 4.54 -14.05
C TYR A 120 -0.76 5.83 -14.86
N THR A 121 -1.33 5.80 -16.07
CA THR A 121 -1.30 6.92 -17.01
C THR A 121 -2.61 7.72 -17.13
N SER A 122 -3.73 7.23 -16.58
CA SER A 122 -4.96 8.03 -16.50
C SER A 122 -4.83 9.13 -15.43
N PRO A 123 -5.73 10.13 -15.43
CA PRO A 123 -6.05 10.83 -14.19
C PRO A 123 -6.43 9.80 -13.11
N LYS A 124 -5.94 10.02 -11.90
CA LYS A 124 -6.44 9.32 -10.70
C LYS A 124 -7.79 9.89 -10.30
N GLU A 125 -8.67 9.02 -9.83
CA GLU A 125 -9.86 9.40 -9.07
C GLU A 125 -9.57 9.18 -7.58
N THR A 126 -10.13 10.02 -6.72
CA THR A 126 -9.90 9.95 -5.27
C THR A 126 -11.14 10.40 -4.53
N GLU A 127 -11.70 9.52 -3.71
CA GLU A 127 -12.93 9.77 -2.97
C GLU A 127 -12.81 9.31 -1.50
N LYS A 128 -13.63 9.92 -0.63
CA LYS A 128 -13.92 9.34 0.69
C LYS A 128 -15.12 8.41 0.53
N VAL A 129 -14.93 7.14 0.89
CA VAL A 129 -15.93 6.09 0.74
C VAL A 129 -16.39 5.56 2.10
N ILE A 130 -17.60 5.00 2.12
CA ILE A 130 -18.16 4.24 3.25
C ILE A 130 -18.48 2.78 2.88
N ASP A 131 -18.15 2.41 1.64
CA ASP A 131 -18.53 1.17 0.97
C ASP A 131 -17.45 0.89 -0.11
N PRO A 132 -16.93 -0.35 -0.24
CA PRO A 132 -17.20 -1.52 0.60
C PRO A 132 -16.64 -1.37 2.04
N VAL A 133 -15.76 -0.39 2.26
CA VAL A 133 -15.08 -0.08 3.53
C VAL A 133 -15.10 1.42 3.79
N VAL A 134 -14.97 1.83 5.06
CA VAL A 134 -14.88 3.25 5.43
C VAL A 134 -13.44 3.74 5.34
N GLY A 135 -13.16 4.72 4.48
CA GLY A 135 -11.81 5.23 4.29
C GLY A 135 -11.67 6.13 3.06
N TYR A 136 -10.49 6.14 2.48
CA TYR A 136 -10.23 6.71 1.15
C TYR A 136 -10.17 5.61 0.11
N TRP A 137 -10.66 5.89 -1.09
CA TRP A 137 -10.51 5.06 -2.28
C TRP A 137 -9.82 5.88 -3.36
N LEU A 138 -8.79 5.31 -3.96
CA LEU A 138 -8.09 5.84 -5.12
C LEU A 138 -8.25 4.85 -6.28
N HIS A 139 -8.50 5.36 -7.48
CA HIS A 139 -8.67 4.55 -8.68
C HIS A 139 -7.86 5.09 -9.85
N ALA A 140 -7.23 4.21 -10.62
CA ALA A 140 -6.60 4.56 -11.89
C ALA A 140 -6.61 3.40 -12.90
N ILE A 141 -6.52 3.75 -14.17
CA ILE A 141 -6.43 2.83 -15.29
C ILE A 141 -5.27 3.22 -16.21
N SER A 142 -4.55 2.24 -16.73
CA SER A 142 -3.44 2.49 -17.65
C SER A 142 -3.92 2.53 -19.09
N HIS A 143 -3.35 3.45 -19.86
CA HIS A 143 -3.57 3.62 -21.29
C HIS A 143 -2.33 3.16 -22.05
N ASP A 144 -2.52 2.76 -23.30
CA ASP A 144 -1.40 2.47 -24.20
C ASP A 144 -0.64 3.74 -24.63
N SER A 145 0.40 3.56 -25.44
CA SER A 145 1.22 4.66 -25.97
C SER A 145 0.50 5.61 -26.93
N ALA A 146 -0.72 5.28 -27.37
CA ALA A 146 -1.61 6.16 -28.12
C ALA A 146 -2.63 6.88 -27.23
N GLY A 147 -2.65 6.60 -25.92
CA GLY A 147 -3.60 7.15 -24.96
C GLY A 147 -4.96 6.44 -24.96
N LEU A 148 -5.01 5.19 -25.45
CA LEU A 148 -6.24 4.40 -25.49
C LEU A 148 -6.32 3.42 -24.32
N THR A 149 -7.53 3.26 -23.78
CA THR A 149 -7.89 2.17 -22.87
C THR A 149 -8.19 0.92 -23.68
N ASN A 150 -7.57 -0.20 -23.33
CA ASN A 150 -7.74 -1.51 -23.99
C ASN A 150 -8.32 -2.53 -23.01
N TRP A 151 -8.76 -3.68 -23.52
CA TRP A 151 -9.30 -4.79 -22.72
C TRP A 151 -8.27 -5.31 -21.68
N ASP A 152 -6.98 -5.25 -22.01
CA ASP A 152 -5.83 -5.57 -21.17
C ASP A 152 -5.21 -4.36 -20.47
N SER A 153 -5.88 -3.20 -20.43
CA SER A 153 -5.44 -2.06 -19.63
C SER A 153 -5.40 -2.43 -18.14
N PRO A 154 -4.24 -2.34 -17.46
CA PRO A 154 -4.16 -2.50 -16.01
C PRO A 154 -5.05 -1.50 -15.28
N VAL A 155 -5.74 -1.97 -14.24
CA VAL A 155 -6.58 -1.19 -13.33
C VAL A 155 -6.01 -1.34 -11.92
N GLY A 156 -6.01 -0.25 -11.16
CA GLY A 156 -5.57 -0.23 -9.77
C GLY A 156 -6.57 0.49 -8.88
N ASP A 157 -7.02 -0.20 -7.83
CA ASP A 157 -7.79 0.39 -6.73
C ASP A 157 -6.95 0.34 -5.46
N ILE A 158 -6.87 1.44 -4.72
CA ILE A 158 -6.24 1.49 -3.39
C ILE A 158 -7.26 1.98 -2.38
N TYR A 159 -7.49 1.18 -1.35
CA TYR A 159 -8.27 1.57 -0.17
C TYR A 159 -7.34 1.88 0.99
N ILE A 160 -7.54 3.02 1.65
CA ILE A 160 -6.77 3.44 2.83
C ILE A 160 -7.73 3.56 4.01
N ILE A 161 -7.56 2.68 5.00
CA ILE A 161 -8.49 2.45 6.11
C ILE A 161 -7.74 2.70 7.42
N ASP A 162 -8.35 3.38 8.40
CA ASP A 162 -7.77 3.54 9.74
C ASP A 162 -7.70 2.18 10.45
N ASN A 163 -6.56 1.83 11.06
CA ASN A 163 -6.39 0.53 11.73
C ASN A 163 -6.88 0.50 13.19
N GLY A 164 -7.49 1.58 13.69
CA GLY A 164 -7.99 1.72 15.06
C GLY A 164 -6.94 1.98 16.13
N VAL A 165 -5.64 1.87 15.81
CA VAL A 165 -4.55 1.90 16.79
C VAL A 165 -3.45 2.94 16.49
N GLY A 166 -3.62 3.76 15.46
CA GLY A 166 -2.73 4.88 15.11
C GLY A 166 -1.93 4.69 13.81
N GLY A 167 -2.30 3.70 13.00
CA GLY A 167 -1.79 3.49 11.65
C GLY A 167 -2.93 3.23 10.66
N SER A 168 -2.60 2.61 9.53
CA SER A 168 -3.56 2.32 8.46
C SER A 168 -3.44 0.90 7.93
N PHE A 169 -4.52 0.38 7.36
CA PHE A 169 -4.45 -0.65 6.32
C PHE A 169 -4.44 0.01 4.95
N VAL A 170 -3.56 -0.45 4.07
CA VAL A 170 -3.52 -0.13 2.64
C VAL A 170 -3.88 -1.40 1.89
N ILE A 171 -5.01 -1.41 1.20
CA ILE A 171 -5.48 -2.55 0.42
C ILE A 171 -5.44 -2.20 -1.06
N THR A 172 -4.51 -2.80 -1.79
CA THR A 172 -4.28 -2.56 -3.22
C THR A 172 -4.86 -3.71 -4.04
N GLN A 173 -5.86 -3.43 -4.86
CA GLN A 173 -6.37 -4.35 -5.87
C GLN A 173 -5.73 -4.01 -7.21
N LYS A 174 -5.32 -5.04 -7.95
CA LYS A 174 -4.89 -4.95 -9.34
C LYS A 174 -5.63 -5.98 -10.17
N TYR A 175 -6.06 -5.56 -11.35
CA TYR A 175 -6.66 -6.39 -12.37
C TYR A 175 -6.50 -5.68 -13.73
N PHE A 176 -7.22 -6.12 -14.75
CA PHE A 176 -7.29 -5.45 -16.05
C PHE A 176 -8.74 -5.25 -16.49
N LEU A 177 -8.99 -4.34 -17.41
CA LEU A 177 -10.35 -3.87 -17.73
C LEU A 177 -11.35 -5.01 -18.03
N GLU A 178 -10.97 -5.98 -18.87
CA GLU A 178 -11.80 -7.16 -19.19
C GLU A 178 -12.07 -8.05 -17.96
N ALA A 179 -11.17 -8.04 -16.96
CA ALA A 179 -11.31 -8.76 -15.71
C ALA A 179 -12.10 -8.00 -14.63
N ALA A 180 -12.55 -6.76 -14.88
CA ALA A 180 -13.25 -5.95 -13.88
C ALA A 180 -14.57 -6.59 -13.41
N GLU A 181 -15.39 -7.10 -14.34
CA GLU A 181 -16.68 -7.75 -14.00
C GLU A 181 -16.51 -9.05 -13.20
N GLY A 182 -15.36 -9.72 -13.34
CA GLY A 182 -15.04 -10.96 -12.61
C GLY A 182 -14.18 -10.70 -11.38
N HIS A 183 -12.89 -10.47 -11.59
CA HIS A 183 -11.92 -10.32 -10.52
C HIS A 183 -12.09 -9.02 -9.73
N GLY A 184 -12.40 -7.88 -10.40
CA GLY A 184 -12.69 -6.62 -9.72
C GLY A 184 -13.92 -6.73 -8.82
N SER A 185 -15.04 -7.28 -9.34
CA SER A 185 -16.23 -7.54 -8.54
C SER A 185 -15.96 -8.49 -7.35
N ASN A 186 -15.20 -9.56 -7.57
CA ASN A 186 -14.83 -10.50 -6.49
C ASN A 186 -13.97 -9.82 -5.41
N PHE A 187 -12.97 -9.02 -5.79
CA PHE A 187 -12.12 -8.28 -4.86
C PHE A 187 -12.91 -7.24 -4.07
N ARG A 188 -13.87 -6.56 -4.70
CA ARG A 188 -14.83 -5.70 -3.99
C ARG A 188 -15.65 -6.49 -2.96
N SER A 189 -16.22 -7.64 -3.32
CA SER A 189 -16.97 -8.46 -2.35
C SER A 189 -16.12 -9.08 -1.25
N ILE A 190 -14.82 -9.33 -1.48
CA ILE A 190 -13.87 -9.69 -0.42
C ILE A 190 -13.73 -8.52 0.57
N LEU A 191 -13.60 -7.28 0.08
CA LEU A 191 -13.58 -6.08 0.94
C LEU A 191 -14.88 -5.85 1.72
N GLU A 192 -16.05 -6.19 1.16
CA GLU A 192 -17.34 -6.14 1.87
C GLU A 192 -17.37 -7.07 3.11
N THR A 193 -16.42 -8.02 3.20
CA THR A 193 -16.22 -8.89 4.38
C THR A 193 -15.04 -8.51 5.27
N PHE A 194 -14.27 -7.46 4.92
CA PHE A 194 -13.09 -7.05 5.68
C PHE A 194 -13.47 -6.54 7.07
N GLN A 195 -12.92 -7.17 8.10
CA GLN A 195 -13.15 -6.82 9.50
C GLN A 195 -11.82 -6.78 10.25
N ILE A 196 -11.53 -5.65 10.90
CA ILE A 196 -10.43 -5.54 11.88
C ILE A 196 -10.86 -6.28 13.14
N VAL A 197 -9.97 -7.11 13.70
CA VAL A 197 -10.23 -7.87 14.93
C VAL A 197 -9.14 -7.58 15.98
N GLU A 198 -9.56 -7.48 17.24
CA GLU A 198 -8.65 -7.34 18.37
C GLU A 198 -7.91 -8.67 18.64
N LYS A 199 -6.67 -8.58 19.14
CA LYS A 199 -5.82 -9.70 19.57
C LYS A 199 -6.17 -10.22 20.97
#